data_AF-D7EA76-F1
#
_entry.id   AF-D7EA76-F1
#
_cell.length_a   1.000
_cell.length_b   1.000
_cell.length_c   1.000
_cell.angle_alpha   90.00
_cell.angle_beta   90.00
_cell.angle_gamma   90.00
#
_symmetry.space_group_name_H-M   'P 1'
#
loop_
_entity.id
_entity.type
_entity.pdbx_description
1 polymer ?
#
loop_
_entity_poly.entity_id
_entity_poly.type
_entity_poly.pdbx_seq_one_letter_code
_entity_poly.pdbx_strand_id
1 'polypeptide(L)'
;MDKYNIDEDSLGILRRGTSVYYAGSVIFAAGIVLLIVGVAFIIMSQIHYGSEPGKIILSVIFMGGGASLVLTGTNLMMKQTKYGYYITAAGTILALLALAIFSSIYPQGWYYPTVSYVLAMYIVGILALLGNGFANVVLWIISSKSETATRSSQENYTVHNDESIQRDIEEAVQSSIQQSSSELKFKDQNVGNVRLGKAFNESRGKTTRVKDDMNEADKLKRTTSGNKVKSGSSEVDKISSQLREAMENQTAEKGIIEKIKDRFDRYF
;
A
#
# COMPACT_ATOMS: atom_id res chain seq x y z
N MET A 1 16.63 -12.72 -29.33
CA MET A 1 17.40 -12.80 -28.07
C MET A 1 17.83 -11.38 -27.74
N ASP A 2 16.92 -10.60 -27.17
CA ASP A 2 17.18 -9.21 -26.81
C ASP A 2 17.90 -9.19 -25.46
N LYS A 3 19.18 -8.85 -25.50
CA LYS A 3 19.96 -8.56 -24.29
C LYS A 3 19.39 -7.28 -23.69
N TYR A 4 18.70 -7.42 -22.57
CA TYR A 4 18.37 -6.34 -21.66
C TYR A 4 19.66 -5.58 -21.32
N ASN A 5 19.82 -4.41 -21.92
CA ASN A 5 20.81 -3.43 -21.55
C ASN A 5 20.29 -2.79 -20.25
N ILE A 6 20.55 -3.44 -19.12
CA ILE A 6 20.27 -2.87 -17.80
C ILE A 6 21.28 -1.73 -17.64
N ASP A 7 20.82 -0.51 -17.88
CA ASP A 7 21.61 0.71 -17.80
C ASP A 7 22.46 0.73 -16.52
N GLU A 8 23.77 0.95 -16.65
CA GLU A 8 24.74 1.03 -15.54
C GLU A 8 24.29 2.02 -14.45
N ASP A 9 23.53 3.05 -14.83
CA ASP A 9 22.94 4.03 -13.91
C ASP A 9 21.92 3.42 -12.94
N SER A 10 21.12 2.45 -13.39
CA SER A 10 20.15 1.76 -12.53
C SER A 10 20.84 0.90 -11.45
N LEU A 11 21.96 0.28 -11.83
CA LEU A 11 22.84 -0.49 -10.95
C LEU A 11 23.57 0.42 -9.94
N GLY A 12 24.02 1.60 -10.38
CA GLY A 12 24.62 2.62 -9.51
C GLY A 12 23.65 3.15 -8.45
N ILE A 13 22.38 3.38 -8.82
CA ILE A 13 21.33 3.84 -7.90
C ILE A 13 20.93 2.75 -6.89
N LEU A 14 20.80 1.50 -7.35
CA LEU A 14 20.53 0.34 -6.49
C LEU A 14 21.67 0.13 -5.48
N ARG A 15 22.93 0.21 -5.94
CA ARG A 15 24.11 0.07 -5.09
C ARG A 15 24.19 1.21 -4.06
N ARG A 16 23.91 2.46 -4.45
CA ARG A 16 23.83 3.59 -3.52
C ARG A 16 22.75 3.39 -2.45
N GLY A 17 21.57 2.90 -2.84
CA GLY A 17 20.49 2.60 -1.88
C GLY A 17 20.90 1.56 -0.84
N THR A 18 21.55 0.47 -1.26
CA THR A 18 22.05 -0.55 -0.33
C THR A 18 23.13 -0.01 0.62
N SER A 19 24.09 0.78 0.11
CA SER A 19 25.14 1.35 0.96
C SER A 19 24.60 2.33 2.00
N VAL A 20 23.59 3.13 1.65
CA VAL A 20 22.96 4.08 2.58
C VAL A 20 22.21 3.34 3.69
N TYR A 21 21.54 2.23 3.36
CA TYR A 21 20.89 1.38 4.34
C TYR A 21 21.88 0.78 5.35
N TYR A 22 23.00 0.23 4.87
CA TYR A 22 24.05 -0.30 5.76
C TYR A 22 24.66 0.81 6.62
N ALA A 23 24.95 1.97 6.04
CA ALA A 23 25.45 3.13 6.79
C ALA A 23 24.45 3.57 7.87
N GLY A 24 23.16 3.67 7.52
CA GLY A 24 22.08 3.98 8.46
C GLY A 24 21.99 2.95 9.59
N SER A 25 22.14 1.66 9.28
CA SER A 25 22.13 0.58 10.27
C SER A 25 23.28 0.68 11.27
N VAL A 26 24.50 0.97 10.77
CA VAL A 26 25.68 1.17 11.64
C VAL A 26 25.51 2.41 12.51
N ILE A 27 25.02 3.53 11.96
CA ILE A 27 24.75 4.76 12.71
C ILE A 27 23.68 4.51 13.80
N PHE A 28 22.62 3.79 13.46
CA PHE A 28 21.57 3.40 14.41
C PHE A 28 22.12 2.56 15.56
N ALA A 29 22.89 1.52 15.25
CA ALA A 29 23.51 0.65 16.25
C ALA A 29 24.49 1.44 17.14
N ALA A 30 25.32 2.30 16.54
CA ALA A 30 26.22 3.18 17.29
C ALA A 30 25.45 4.12 18.23
N GLY A 31 24.32 4.66 17.78
CA GLY A 31 23.42 5.48 18.61
C GLY A 31 22.86 4.73 19.81
N ILE A 32 22.42 3.47 19.63
CA ILE A 32 21.95 2.61 20.73
C ILE A 32 23.07 2.35 21.73
N VAL A 33 24.26 1.98 21.27
CA VAL A 33 25.42 1.74 22.15
C VAL A 33 25.73 3.02 22.94
N LEU A 34 25.70 4.18 22.29
CA LEU A 34 25.95 5.46 22.95
C LEU A 34 24.89 5.79 24.01
N LEU A 35 23.62 5.48 23.77
CA LEU A 35 22.56 5.63 24.76
C LEU A 35 22.75 4.70 25.96
N ILE A 36 23.10 3.43 25.71
CA ILE A 36 23.38 2.46 26.78
C ILE A 36 24.55 2.93 27.63
N VAL A 37 25.63 3.39 26.99
CA VAL A 37 26.80 3.97 27.67
C VAL A 37 26.41 5.22 28.45
N GLY A 38 25.57 6.09 27.89
CA GLY A 38 25.06 7.29 28.57
C GLY A 38 24.24 6.95 29.82
N VAL A 39 23.33 5.98 29.74
CA VAL A 39 22.54 5.49 30.88
C VAL A 39 23.47 4.88 31.95
N ALA A 40 24.38 3.99 31.54
CA ALA A 40 25.34 3.38 32.46
C ALA A 40 26.20 4.44 33.16
N PHE A 41 26.63 5.47 32.42
CA PHE A 41 27.41 6.59 32.95
C PHE A 41 26.62 7.41 33.98
N ILE A 42 25.35 7.70 33.72
CA ILE A 42 24.47 8.43 34.66
C ILE A 42 24.31 7.65 35.96
N ILE A 43 24.07 6.33 35.87
CA ILE A 43 23.89 5.45 37.03
C ILE A 43 25.20 5.37 37.84
N MET A 44 26.32 5.11 37.17
CA MET A 44 27.63 4.95 37.83
C MET A 44 28.11 6.26 38.46
N SER A 45 27.89 7.39 37.78
CA SER A 45 28.33 8.71 38.26
C SER A 45 27.37 9.37 39.25
N GLN A 46 26.20 8.76 39.49
CA GLN A 46 25.13 9.28 40.36
C GLN A 46 24.86 10.78 40.13
N ILE A 47 24.64 11.15 38.86
CA ILE A 47 24.60 12.56 38.45
C ILE A 47 23.51 13.30 39.23
N HIS A 48 23.94 14.36 39.92
CA HIS A 48 23.10 15.30 40.66
C HIS A 48 23.33 16.71 40.12
N TYR A 49 22.43 17.64 40.46
CA TYR A 49 22.52 19.05 40.06
C TYR A 49 23.85 19.72 40.47
N GLY A 50 24.46 19.27 41.57
CA GLY A 50 25.78 19.73 42.04
C GLY A 50 26.97 18.91 41.53
N SER A 51 26.77 17.98 40.60
CA SER A 51 27.87 17.21 40.01
C SER A 51 28.81 18.11 39.21
N GLU A 52 30.05 17.66 39.11
CA GLU A 52 31.08 18.35 38.34
C GLU A 52 30.59 18.63 36.90
N PRO A 53 30.78 19.86 36.37
CA PRO A 53 30.26 20.25 35.06
C PRO A 53 30.62 19.27 33.94
N GLY A 54 31.83 18.70 33.96
CA GLY A 54 32.26 17.74 32.96
C GLY A 54 31.39 16.48 32.89
N LYS A 55 30.91 15.98 34.04
CA LYS A 55 30.02 14.80 34.09
C LYS A 55 28.66 15.11 33.47
N ILE A 56 28.14 16.31 33.73
CA ILE A 56 26.87 16.76 33.16
C ILE A 56 27.01 16.90 31.64
N ILE A 57 28.06 17.57 31.15
CA ILE A 57 28.33 17.70 29.71
C ILE A 57 28.37 16.33 29.05
N LEU A 58 29.17 15.40 29.58
CA LEU A 58 29.36 14.08 28.97
C LEU A 58 28.05 13.30 28.92
N SER A 59 27.24 13.37 29.98
CA SER A 59 25.93 12.71 30.02
C SER A 59 24.96 13.25 28.98
N VAL A 60 24.93 14.57 28.78
CA VAL A 60 24.07 15.22 27.78
C VAL A 60 24.55 14.90 26.37
N ILE A 61 25.86 14.86 26.13
CA ILE A 61 26.43 14.48 24.84
C ILE A 61 26.10 13.02 24.51
N PHE A 62 26.26 12.08 25.46
CA PHE A 62 25.93 10.67 25.21
C PHE A 62 24.44 10.46 24.99
N MET A 63 23.58 11.08 25.80
CA MET A 63 22.13 10.95 25.66
C MET A 63 21.59 11.66 24.42
N GLY A 64 21.93 12.94 24.25
CA GLY A 64 21.46 13.75 23.14
C GLY A 64 22.09 13.32 21.80
N GLY A 65 23.39 13.07 21.80
CA GLY A 65 24.09 12.54 20.63
C GLY A 65 23.56 11.15 20.26
N GLY A 66 23.38 10.27 21.24
CA GLY A 66 22.83 8.93 21.02
C GLY A 66 21.43 8.97 20.42
N ALA A 67 20.53 9.78 20.98
CA ALA A 67 19.18 9.95 20.46
C ALA A 67 19.17 10.51 19.01
N SER A 68 20.02 11.49 18.73
CA SER A 68 20.16 12.08 17.39
C SER A 68 20.69 11.06 16.37
N LEU A 69 21.67 10.24 16.75
CA LEU A 69 22.19 9.16 15.91
C LEU A 69 21.12 8.09 15.65
N VAL A 70 20.37 7.66 16.66
CA VAL A 70 19.29 6.68 16.50
C VAL A 70 18.23 7.18 15.52
N LEU A 71 17.81 8.44 15.65
CA LEU A 71 16.82 9.03 14.74
C LEU A 71 17.37 9.18 13.32
N THR A 72 18.62 9.61 13.18
CA THR A 72 19.29 9.73 11.89
C THR A 72 19.43 8.37 11.21
N GLY A 73 19.89 7.36 11.95
CA GLY A 73 20.03 5.98 11.46
C GLY A 73 18.69 5.39 11.03
N THR A 74 17.64 5.55 11.86
CA THR A 74 16.27 5.13 11.51
C THR A 74 15.79 5.80 10.22
N ASN A 75 16.03 7.11 10.07
CA ASN A 75 15.67 7.83 8.85
C ASN A 75 16.41 7.26 7.63
N LEU A 76 17.73 7.03 7.72
CA LEU A 76 18.53 6.49 6.62
C LEU A 76 18.17 5.04 6.24
N MET A 77 17.63 4.25 7.17
CA MET A 77 17.15 2.89 6.89
C MET A 77 15.85 2.90 6.07
N MET A 78 15.08 3.99 6.08
CA MET A 78 13.89 4.12 5.26
C MET A 78 14.25 4.54 3.83
N LYS A 79 13.52 4.02 2.84
CA LYS A 79 13.68 4.43 1.44
C LYS A 79 13.07 5.83 1.26
N GLN A 80 13.89 6.86 1.39
CA GLN A 80 13.44 8.25 1.33
C GLN A 80 13.46 8.84 -0.09
N THR A 81 12.66 9.87 -0.31
CA THR A 81 12.77 10.73 -1.50
C THR A 81 14.04 11.58 -1.43
N LYS A 82 14.46 12.18 -2.55
CA LYS A 82 15.64 13.09 -2.58
C LYS A 82 15.54 14.20 -1.52
N TYR A 83 14.35 14.73 -1.30
CA TYR A 83 14.08 15.76 -0.29
C TYR A 83 14.16 15.23 1.13
N GLY A 84 13.74 13.99 1.39
CA GLY A 84 13.85 13.37 2.71
C GLY A 84 15.30 13.29 3.20
N TYR A 85 16.25 12.98 2.31
CA TYR A 85 17.67 12.94 2.67
C TYR A 85 18.20 14.32 3.06
N TYR A 86 17.78 15.39 2.37
CA TYR A 86 18.16 16.76 2.75
C TYR A 86 17.58 17.16 4.10
N ILE A 87 16.32 16.82 4.37
CA ILE A 87 15.69 17.09 5.67
C ILE A 87 16.38 16.31 6.79
N THR A 88 16.71 15.05 6.54
CA THR A 88 17.48 14.22 7.50
C THR A 88 18.82 14.86 7.79
N ALA A 89 19.60 15.19 6.76
CA ALA A 89 20.91 15.83 6.94
C ALA A 89 20.81 17.17 7.69
N ALA A 90 19.85 18.03 7.31
CA ALA A 90 19.63 19.31 7.97
C ALA A 90 19.24 19.13 9.45
N GLY A 91 18.33 18.20 9.75
CA GLY A 91 17.90 17.90 11.11
C GLY A 91 19.03 17.36 11.98
N THR A 92 19.86 16.46 11.44
CA THR A 92 21.04 15.93 12.13
C THR A 92 22.08 17.02 12.40
N ILE A 93 22.40 17.86 11.40
CA ILE A 93 23.34 18.98 11.57
C ILE A 93 22.81 19.94 12.64
N LEU A 94 21.52 20.26 12.61
CA LEU A 94 20.91 21.16 13.58
C LEU A 94 20.99 20.61 15.02
N ALA A 95 20.71 19.32 15.20
CA ALA A 95 20.80 18.66 16.51
C ALA A 95 22.25 18.61 17.02
N LEU A 96 23.21 18.25 16.16
CA LEU A 96 24.63 18.22 16.52
C LEU A 96 25.18 19.62 16.83
N LEU A 97 24.75 20.63 16.08
CA LEU A 97 25.18 22.01 16.30
C LEU A 97 24.62 22.56 17.61
N ALA A 98 23.39 22.21 17.98
CA ALA A 98 22.86 22.54 19.30
C ALA A 98 23.66 21.88 20.44
N LEU A 99 24.08 20.62 20.29
CA LEU A 99 24.95 19.94 21.26
C LEU A 99 26.36 20.55 21.33
N ALA A 100 26.92 21.00 20.20
CA ALA A 100 28.20 21.68 20.15
C ALA A 100 28.15 23.05 20.84
N ILE A 101 27.08 23.82 20.60
CA ILE A 101 26.83 25.08 21.29
C ILE A 101 26.66 24.84 22.79
N PHE A 102 25.87 23.83 23.18
CA PHE A 102 25.73 23.43 24.58
C PHE A 102 27.09 23.16 25.23
N SER A 103 27.93 22.35 24.59
CA SER A 103 29.26 22.00 25.11
C SER A 103 30.21 23.18 25.22
N SER A 104 30.02 24.24 24.43
CA SER A 104 30.89 25.42 24.43
C SER A 104 30.44 26.48 25.44
N ILE A 105 29.14 26.57 25.70
CA ILE A 105 28.54 27.58 26.60
C ILE A 105 28.50 27.07 28.04
N TYR A 106 28.23 25.77 28.24
CA TYR A 106 28.18 25.18 29.57
C TYR A 106 29.60 24.97 30.14
N PRO A 107 29.90 25.28 31.41
CA PRO A 107 28.97 25.75 32.46
C PRO A 107 28.86 27.28 32.61
N GLN A 108 29.82 28.06 32.12
CA GLN A 108 29.95 29.48 32.49
C GLN A 108 28.86 30.39 31.89
N GLY A 109 28.32 30.05 30.73
CA GLY A 109 27.26 30.81 30.04
C GLY A 109 25.86 30.19 30.16
N TRP A 110 25.67 29.26 31.09
CA TRP A 110 24.41 28.52 31.22
C TRP A 110 23.36 29.27 32.05
N TYR A 111 22.85 30.37 31.49
CA TYR A 111 21.81 31.20 32.10
C TYR A 111 20.65 31.48 31.13
N TYR A 112 19.50 31.87 31.68
CA TYR A 112 18.34 32.25 30.88
C TYR A 112 18.58 33.60 30.19
N PRO A 113 18.28 33.79 28.88
CA PRO A 113 17.47 32.93 28.00
C PRO A 113 18.27 31.94 27.13
N THR A 114 19.60 31.95 27.19
CA THR A 114 20.49 31.14 26.33
C THR A 114 20.14 29.66 26.35
N VAL A 115 19.83 29.12 27.54
CA VAL A 115 19.40 27.72 27.72
C VAL A 115 18.20 27.36 26.85
N SER A 116 17.20 28.24 26.81
CA SER A 116 15.97 28.02 26.04
C SER A 116 16.22 28.03 24.54
N TYR A 117 17.12 28.89 24.05
CA TYR A 117 17.46 28.91 22.62
C TYR A 117 18.19 27.65 22.18
N VAL A 118 19.17 27.17 22.96
CA VAL A 118 19.90 25.93 22.65
C VAL A 118 18.96 24.73 22.68
N LEU A 119 18.10 24.65 23.71
CA LEU A 119 17.12 23.57 23.82
C LEU A 119 16.10 23.61 22.67
N ALA A 120 15.58 24.79 22.32
CA ALA A 120 14.64 24.94 21.22
C ALA A 120 15.28 24.50 19.88
N MET A 121 16.53 24.89 19.63
CA MET A 121 17.28 24.48 18.44
C MET A 121 17.42 22.96 18.35
N TYR A 122 17.76 22.32 19.47
CA TYR A 122 17.84 20.85 19.54
C TYR A 122 16.48 20.19 19.29
N ILE A 123 15.41 20.68 19.93
CA ILE A 123 14.05 20.17 19.75
C ILE A 123 13.59 20.30 18.30
N VAL A 124 13.85 21.44 17.65
CA VAL A 124 13.52 21.63 16.23
C VAL A 124 14.24 20.61 15.35
N GLY A 125 15.52 20.32 15.62
CA GLY A 125 16.27 19.28 14.91
C GLY A 125 15.67 17.88 15.09
N ILE A 126 15.33 17.52 16.33
CA ILE A 126 14.69 16.25 16.65
C ILE A 126 13.30 16.13 16.02
N LEU A 127 12.49 17.20 16.05
CA LEU A 127 11.18 17.24 15.42
C LEU A 127 11.26 17.11 13.91
N ALA A 128 12.27 17.73 13.26
CA ALA A 128 12.49 17.56 11.83
C ALA A 128 12.81 16.10 11.48
N LEU A 129 13.67 15.44 12.27
CA LEU A 129 14.00 14.02 12.09
C LEU A 129 12.79 13.10 12.32
N LEU A 130 12.02 13.34 13.39
CA LEU A 130 10.80 12.57 13.68
C LEU A 130 9.73 12.80 12.62
N GLY A 131 9.49 14.05 12.23
CA GLY A 131 8.52 14.43 11.22
C GLY A 131 8.85 13.81 9.86
N ASN A 132 10.12 13.81 9.47
CA ASN A 132 10.57 13.16 8.24
C ASN A 132 10.37 11.64 8.28
N GLY A 133 10.73 10.98 9.40
CA GLY A 133 10.49 9.55 9.58
C GLY A 133 8.99 9.21 9.50
N PHE A 134 8.16 9.98 10.20
CA PHE A 134 6.71 9.80 10.21
C PHE A 134 6.10 10.01 8.82
N ALA A 135 6.47 11.10 8.12
CA ALA A 135 5.97 11.38 6.78
C ALA A 135 6.32 10.25 5.80
N ASN A 136 7.53 9.69 5.88
CA ASN A 136 7.93 8.57 5.03
C ASN A 136 7.13 7.29 5.34
N VAL A 137 6.85 6.98 6.61
CA VAL A 137 6.00 5.85 6.99
C VAL A 137 4.57 6.03 6.47
N VAL A 138 3.99 7.22 6.65
CA VAL A 138 2.64 7.53 6.17
C VAL A 138 2.56 7.41 4.65
N LEU A 139 3.55 7.96 3.94
CA LEU A 139 3.64 7.85 2.49
C LEU A 139 3.72 6.38 2.05
N TRP A 140 4.53 5.56 2.73
CA TRP A 140 4.64 4.13 2.46
C TRP A 140 3.31 3.39 2.66
N ILE A 141 2.54 3.72 3.71
CA ILE A 141 1.21 3.14 3.96
C ILE A 141 0.22 3.53 2.85
N ILE A 142 0.26 4.78 2.38
CA ILE A 142 -0.62 5.26 1.30
C ILE A 142 -0.24 4.58 -0.03
N SER A 143 1.04 4.54 -0.36
CA SER A 143 1.53 3.92 -1.60
C SER A 143 1.27 2.41 -1.65
N SER A 144 1.47 1.69 -0.55
CA SER A 144 1.21 0.23 -0.49
C SER A 144 -0.28 -0.12 -0.69
N LYS A 145 -1.20 0.75 -0.25
CA LYS A 145 -2.64 0.59 -0.54
C LYS A 145 -2.95 0.84 -2.02
N SER A 146 -2.27 1.78 -2.66
CA SER A 146 -2.48 2.08 -4.09
C SER A 146 -1.95 0.98 -5.02
N GLU A 147 -0.81 0.36 -4.72
CA GLU A 147 -0.25 -0.72 -5.55
C GLU A 147 -1.16 -1.96 -5.61
N THR A 148 -1.89 -2.24 -4.53
CA THR A 148 -2.88 -3.34 -4.50
C THR A 148 -4.07 -3.06 -5.44
N ALA A 149 -4.44 -1.79 -5.64
CA ALA A 149 -5.52 -1.40 -6.56
C ALA A 149 -5.07 -1.32 -8.03
N THR A 150 -3.78 -1.12 -8.29
CA THR A 150 -3.24 -1.09 -9.67
C THR A 150 -2.85 -2.47 -10.17
N ARG A 151 -2.35 -3.37 -9.29
CA ARG A 151 -2.08 -4.77 -9.66
C ARG A 151 -3.35 -5.55 -10.03
N SER A 152 -4.49 -5.24 -9.41
CA SER A 152 -5.79 -5.82 -9.81
C SER A 152 -6.36 -5.25 -11.11
N SER A 153 -5.74 -4.23 -11.71
CA SER A 153 -6.11 -3.69 -13.04
C SER A 153 -5.06 -3.95 -14.12
N GLN A 154 -3.95 -4.59 -13.79
CA GLN A 154 -2.84 -4.88 -14.72
C GLN A 154 -2.52 -6.39 -14.80
N GLU A 155 -3.52 -7.22 -14.54
CA GLU A 155 -3.54 -8.64 -14.86
C GLU A 155 -4.75 -8.84 -15.80
N ASN A 156 -4.49 -9.28 -17.04
CA ASN A 156 -5.45 -9.50 -18.15
C ASN A 156 -5.75 -8.31 -19.08
N TYR A 157 -4.74 -7.83 -19.78
CA TYR A 157 -4.89 -7.55 -21.22
C TYR A 157 -3.81 -8.32 -21.99
N THR A 158 -3.78 -9.64 -21.80
CA THR A 158 -3.26 -10.53 -22.82
C THR A 158 -4.26 -10.45 -23.97
N VAL A 159 -3.83 -9.90 -25.11
CA VAL A 159 -4.56 -10.06 -26.37
C VAL A 159 -4.53 -11.56 -26.67
N HIS A 160 -5.54 -12.27 -26.18
CA HIS A 160 -5.71 -13.67 -26.49
C HIS A 160 -6.07 -13.76 -27.97
N ASN A 161 -5.18 -14.36 -28.75
CA ASN A 161 -5.52 -14.77 -30.11
C ASN A 161 -6.67 -15.79 -30.00
N ASP A 162 -7.66 -15.74 -30.89
CA ASP A 162 -8.89 -16.55 -30.81
C ASP A 162 -8.61 -18.06 -30.59
N GLU A 163 -7.49 -18.56 -31.11
CA GLU A 163 -6.99 -19.93 -30.90
C GLU A 163 -6.69 -20.29 -29.45
N SER A 164 -6.16 -19.35 -28.66
CA SER A 164 -5.87 -19.57 -27.24
C SER A 164 -7.14 -19.56 -26.39
N ILE A 165 -8.10 -18.69 -26.74
CA ILE A 165 -9.42 -18.65 -26.10
C ILE A 165 -10.17 -19.97 -26.33
N GLN A 166 -10.11 -20.49 -27.55
CA GLN A 166 -10.79 -21.73 -27.89
C GLN A 166 -10.19 -22.94 -27.17
N ARG A 167 -8.87 -22.95 -26.96
CA ARG A 167 -8.20 -24.00 -26.19
C ARG A 167 -8.55 -23.95 -24.70
N ASP A 168 -8.59 -22.76 -24.11
CA ASP A 168 -8.97 -22.60 -22.69
C ASP A 168 -10.44 -22.98 -22.45
N ILE A 169 -11.33 -22.69 -23.41
CA ILE A 169 -12.74 -23.12 -23.35
C ILE A 169 -12.83 -24.65 -23.43
N GLU A 170 -12.11 -25.29 -24.35
CA GLU A 170 -12.10 -26.76 -24.45
C GLU A 170 -11.56 -27.42 -23.17
N GLU A 171 -10.49 -26.88 -22.59
CA GLU A 171 -9.91 -27.37 -21.35
C GLU A 171 -10.87 -27.18 -20.16
N ALA A 172 -11.53 -26.03 -20.05
CA ALA A 172 -12.53 -25.77 -19.01
C ALA A 172 -13.77 -26.67 -19.14
N VAL A 173 -14.22 -26.95 -20.37
CA VAL A 173 -15.34 -27.87 -20.64
C VAL A 173 -14.95 -29.30 -20.30
N GLN A 174 -13.75 -29.74 -20.70
CA GLN A 174 -13.25 -31.08 -20.40
C GLN A 174 -13.10 -31.29 -18.88
N SER A 175 -12.55 -30.31 -18.18
CA SER A 175 -12.44 -30.32 -16.71
C SER A 175 -13.82 -30.39 -16.05
N SER A 176 -14.81 -29.62 -16.54
CA SER A 176 -16.18 -29.61 -16.01
C SER A 176 -16.89 -30.95 -16.22
N ILE A 177 -16.66 -31.61 -17.36
CA ILE A 177 -17.21 -32.96 -17.65
C ILE A 177 -16.54 -34.02 -16.76
N GLN A 178 -15.23 -33.93 -16.56
CA GLN A 178 -14.49 -34.84 -15.69
C GLN A 178 -14.91 -34.69 -14.23
N GLN A 179 -15.13 -33.46 -13.78
CA GLN A 179 -15.61 -33.17 -12.43
C GLN A 179 -17.05 -33.67 -12.24
N SER A 180 -17.94 -33.41 -13.20
CA SER A 180 -19.33 -33.89 -13.18
C SER A 180 -19.46 -35.42 -13.21
N SER A 181 -18.57 -36.11 -13.93
CA SER A 181 -18.54 -37.58 -13.96
C SER A 181 -17.94 -38.20 -12.70
N SER A 182 -17.03 -37.48 -12.01
CA SER A 182 -16.45 -37.92 -10.74
C SER A 182 -17.40 -37.81 -9.54
N GLU A 183 -18.34 -36.84 -9.57
CA GLU A 183 -19.31 -36.62 -8.48
C GLU A 183 -20.60 -37.44 -8.62
N LEU A 184 -20.93 -37.95 -9.81
CA LEU A 184 -22.09 -38.83 -10.02
C LEU A 184 -21.77 -40.30 -9.75
N LYS A 185 -21.26 -40.62 -8.55
CA LYS A 185 -21.36 -41.98 -8.01
C LYS A 185 -22.73 -42.15 -7.37
N PHE A 186 -23.72 -42.55 -8.17
CA PHE A 186 -24.96 -43.07 -7.61
C PHE A 186 -24.63 -44.33 -6.81
N LYS A 187 -24.70 -44.20 -5.49
CA LYS A 187 -24.66 -45.33 -4.59
C LYS A 187 -25.97 -46.07 -4.79
N ASP A 188 -25.96 -47.13 -5.60
CA ASP A 188 -27.05 -48.10 -5.63
C ASP A 188 -27.17 -48.73 -4.24
N GLN A 189 -27.97 -48.08 -3.41
CA GLN A 189 -28.27 -48.53 -2.08
C GLN A 189 -29.26 -49.68 -2.24
N ASN A 190 -28.70 -50.90 -2.30
CA ASN A 190 -29.43 -52.15 -2.24
C ASN A 190 -30.24 -52.19 -0.93
N VAL A 191 -31.47 -51.68 -0.99
CA VAL A 191 -32.44 -51.72 0.11
C VAL A 191 -33.10 -53.09 0.11
N GLY A 192 -32.43 -54.05 0.72
CA GLY A 192 -33.06 -55.29 1.17
C GLY A 192 -34.19 -54.96 2.16
N ASN A 193 -35.41 -55.36 1.79
CA ASN A 193 -36.58 -55.53 2.66
C ASN A 193 -36.82 -54.43 3.73
N VAL A 194 -37.15 -53.21 3.28
CA VAL A 194 -37.81 -52.24 4.16
C VAL A 194 -39.31 -52.30 3.91
N ARG A 195 -40.06 -52.84 4.88
CA ARG A 195 -41.53 -52.77 4.91
C ARG A 195 -41.95 -51.32 5.13
N LEU A 196 -42.37 -50.63 4.07
CA LEU A 196 -43.02 -49.32 4.17
C LEU A 196 -44.36 -49.49 4.91
N GLY A 197 -44.48 -48.83 6.06
CA GLY A 197 -45.71 -48.76 6.85
C GLY A 197 -46.81 -47.98 6.12
N LYS A 198 -48.07 -48.35 6.38
CA LYS A 198 -49.32 -47.84 5.78
C LYS A 198 -49.64 -46.36 6.12
N ALA A 199 -48.68 -45.45 5.96
CA ALA A 199 -48.86 -44.02 6.22
C ALA A 199 -48.55 -43.12 5.02
N PHE A 200 -48.16 -43.67 3.87
CA PHE A 200 -48.01 -42.92 2.63
C PHE A 200 -49.16 -43.24 1.68
N ASN A 201 -50.31 -42.61 1.93
CA ASN A 201 -51.35 -42.45 0.93
C ASN A 201 -51.39 -40.96 0.57
N GLU A 202 -50.40 -40.53 -0.21
CA GLU A 202 -50.34 -39.17 -0.71
C GLU A 202 -51.38 -39.00 -1.81
N SER A 203 -52.46 -38.29 -1.48
CA SER A 203 -53.49 -37.90 -2.45
C SER A 203 -52.83 -37.04 -3.52
N ARG A 204 -52.77 -37.54 -4.76
CA ARG A 204 -52.36 -36.75 -5.94
C ARG A 204 -53.30 -35.57 -6.08
N GLY A 205 -52.86 -34.41 -5.59
CA GLY A 205 -53.52 -33.14 -5.79
C GLY A 205 -53.74 -32.86 -7.28
N LYS A 206 -54.94 -32.38 -7.61
CA LYS A 206 -55.36 -32.01 -8.96
C LYS A 206 -54.46 -30.90 -9.51
N THR A 207 -53.59 -31.24 -10.46
CA THR A 207 -52.75 -30.26 -11.17
C THR A 207 -53.63 -29.44 -12.12
N THR A 208 -53.95 -28.21 -11.77
CA THR A 208 -54.53 -27.23 -12.71
C THR A 208 -53.40 -26.58 -13.49
N ARG A 209 -53.24 -26.94 -14.77
CA ARG A 209 -52.40 -26.19 -15.70
C ARG A 209 -53.15 -24.92 -16.09
N VAL A 210 -52.77 -23.80 -15.50
CA VAL A 210 -53.17 -22.47 -15.98
C VAL A 210 -52.22 -22.10 -17.11
N LYS A 211 -52.78 -21.78 -18.28
CA LYS A 211 -52.03 -21.40 -19.47
C LYS A 211 -51.81 -19.90 -19.40
N ASP A 212 -50.75 -19.48 -18.72
CA ASP A 212 -50.36 -18.07 -18.69
C ASP A 212 -49.63 -17.73 -19.99
N ASP A 213 -50.19 -16.79 -20.74
CA ASP A 213 -49.60 -16.23 -21.95
C ASP A 213 -48.58 -15.15 -21.54
N MET A 214 -47.50 -15.57 -20.88
CA MET A 214 -46.40 -14.68 -20.51
C MET A 214 -45.43 -14.55 -21.68
N ASN A 215 -45.44 -13.38 -22.32
CA ASN A 215 -44.55 -12.96 -23.41
C ASN A 215 -43.04 -13.09 -23.05
N GLU A 216 -42.72 -13.26 -21.76
CA GLU A 216 -41.38 -13.45 -21.24
C GLU A 216 -40.87 -14.89 -21.44
N ALA A 217 -41.75 -15.89 -21.46
CA ALA A 217 -41.38 -17.29 -21.73
C ALA A 217 -40.94 -17.51 -23.19
N ASP A 218 -41.48 -16.73 -24.14
CA ASP A 218 -41.04 -16.76 -25.53
C ASP A 218 -39.65 -16.13 -25.73
N LYS A 219 -39.25 -15.17 -24.88
CA LYS A 219 -37.89 -14.63 -24.88
C LYS A 219 -36.87 -15.66 -24.41
N LEU A 220 -37.22 -16.46 -23.40
CA LEU A 220 -36.37 -17.56 -22.92
C LEU A 220 -36.30 -18.73 -23.93
N LYS A 221 -37.38 -18.96 -24.68
CA LYS A 221 -37.40 -19.96 -25.76
C LYS A 221 -36.47 -19.58 -26.93
N ARG A 222 -36.26 -18.27 -27.16
CA ARG A 222 -35.30 -17.76 -28.15
C ARG A 222 -33.84 -17.87 -27.72
N THR A 223 -33.54 -17.90 -26.43
CA THR A 223 -32.17 -18.10 -25.92
C THR A 223 -31.77 -19.58 -25.82
N THR A 224 -32.74 -20.49 -25.59
CA THR A 224 -32.46 -21.94 -25.49
C THR A 224 -32.41 -22.64 -26.85
N SER A 225 -33.13 -22.11 -27.85
CA SER A 225 -33.04 -22.61 -29.23
C SER A 225 -31.95 -21.83 -29.94
N GLY A 226 -30.78 -22.44 -30.13
CA GLY A 226 -29.53 -21.84 -30.64
C GLY A 226 -29.55 -21.27 -32.07
N ASN A 227 -30.51 -20.41 -32.38
CA ASN A 227 -30.56 -19.62 -33.60
C ASN A 227 -29.79 -18.32 -33.37
N LYS A 228 -28.59 -18.24 -33.97
CA LYS A 228 -27.82 -16.99 -34.07
C LYS A 228 -28.70 -15.91 -34.70
N VAL A 229 -29.13 -14.93 -33.90
CA VAL A 229 -29.71 -13.70 -34.42
C VAL A 229 -28.57 -12.90 -35.03
N LYS A 230 -28.56 -12.78 -36.36
CA LYS A 230 -27.74 -11.77 -37.05
C LYS A 230 -28.32 -10.40 -36.69
N SER A 231 -27.83 -9.81 -35.61
CA SER A 231 -28.06 -8.39 -35.33
C SER A 231 -27.33 -7.59 -36.40
N GLY A 232 -28.11 -6.84 -37.19
CA GLY A 232 -27.58 -5.95 -38.22
C GLY A 232 -26.96 -4.71 -37.57
N SER A 233 -25.94 -4.16 -38.23
CA SER A 233 -25.12 -3.00 -37.82
C SER A 233 -25.89 -1.81 -37.22
N SER A 234 -27.16 -1.65 -37.56
CA SER A 234 -28.09 -0.63 -37.03
C SER A 234 -28.24 -0.64 -35.50
N GLU A 235 -28.24 -1.80 -34.84
CA GLU A 235 -28.33 -1.86 -33.37
C GLU A 235 -26.99 -1.54 -32.70
N VAL A 236 -25.89 -1.99 -33.30
CA VAL A 236 -24.52 -1.72 -32.82
C VAL A 236 -24.17 -0.23 -32.97
N ASP A 237 -24.63 0.41 -34.04
CA ASP A 237 -24.43 1.84 -34.28
C ASP A 237 -25.19 2.71 -33.27
N LYS A 238 -26.40 2.30 -32.88
CA LYS A 238 -27.17 3.00 -31.83
C LYS A 238 -26.53 2.88 -30.44
N ILE A 239 -26.01 1.71 -30.12
CA ILE A 239 -25.29 1.50 -28.86
C ILE A 239 -23.99 2.32 -28.86
N SER A 240 -23.28 2.37 -30.00
CA SER A 240 -22.05 3.15 -30.15
C SER A 240 -22.30 4.66 -30.07
N SER A 241 -23.42 5.15 -30.63
CA SER A 241 -23.79 6.56 -30.52
C SER A 241 -24.17 6.95 -29.09
N GLN A 242 -24.89 6.08 -28.37
CA GLN A 242 -25.24 6.31 -26.97
C GLN A 242 -24.00 6.29 -26.06
N LEU A 243 -23.02 5.43 -26.33
CA LEU A 243 -21.76 5.39 -25.59
C LEU A 243 -20.92 6.65 -25.81
N ARG A 244 -20.88 7.16 -27.06
CA ARG A 244 -20.17 8.40 -27.41
C ARG A 244 -20.77 9.62 -26.71
N GLU A 245 -22.10 9.72 -26.68
CA GLU A 245 -22.81 10.81 -26.00
C GLU A 245 -22.58 10.78 -24.47
N ALA A 246 -22.52 9.58 -23.87
CA ALA A 246 -22.19 9.43 -22.45
C ALA A 246 -20.73 9.83 -22.13
N MET A 247 -19.77 9.54 -23.01
CA MET A 247 -18.37 9.96 -22.82
C MET A 247 -18.16 11.46 -23.01
N GLU A 248 -18.87 12.09 -23.94
CA GLU A 248 -18.79 13.53 -24.18
C GLU A 248 -19.31 14.32 -22.97
N ASN A 249 -20.41 13.86 -22.36
CA ASN A 249 -20.95 14.44 -21.13
C ASN A 249 -20.01 14.27 -19.91
N GLN A 250 -19.31 13.14 -19.77
CA GLN A 250 -18.30 12.97 -18.71
C GLN A 250 -17.05 13.85 -18.90
N THR A 251 -16.71 14.18 -20.15
CA THR A 251 -15.55 15.03 -20.46
C THR A 251 -15.85 16.50 -20.16
N ALA A 252 -17.08 16.94 -20.41
CA ALA A 252 -17.56 18.28 -20.05
C ALA A 252 -17.56 18.51 -18.53
N GLU A 253 -17.94 17.49 -17.74
CA GLU A 253 -17.98 17.57 -16.28
C GLU A 253 -16.57 17.69 -15.66
N LYS A 254 -15.57 16.98 -16.23
CA LYS A 254 -14.15 17.12 -15.82
C LYS A 254 -13.59 18.51 -16.09
N GLY A 255 -13.92 19.12 -17.23
CA GLY A 255 -13.46 20.48 -17.58
C GLY A 255 -14.02 21.57 -16.67
N ILE A 256 -15.21 21.37 -16.10
CA ILE A 256 -15.82 22.30 -15.12
C ILE A 256 -15.09 22.19 -13.78
N ILE A 257 -14.78 20.97 -13.33
CA ILE A 257 -14.03 20.73 -12.07
C ILE A 257 -12.62 21.31 -12.15
N GLU A 258 -11.96 21.19 -13.31
CA GLU A 258 -10.63 21.76 -13.53
C GLU A 258 -10.65 23.30 -13.52
N LYS A 259 -11.68 23.93 -14.10
CA LYS A 259 -11.90 25.39 -14.03
C LYS A 259 -12.21 25.91 -12.62
N ILE A 260 -12.84 25.10 -11.77
CA ILE A 260 -13.12 25.46 -10.37
C ILE A 260 -11.85 25.36 -9.54
N LYS A 261 -11.04 24.33 -9.78
CA LYS A 261 -9.74 24.14 -9.11
C LYS A 261 -8.75 25.28 -9.43
N ASP A 262 -8.66 25.66 -10.70
CA ASP A 262 -7.76 26.73 -11.18
C ASP A 262 -8.17 28.15 -10.71
N ARG A 263 -9.43 28.31 -10.29
CA ARG A 263 -9.92 29.53 -9.65
C ARG A 263 -9.61 29.55 -8.15
N PHE A 264 -9.54 28.38 -7.49
CA PHE A 264 -9.27 28.27 -6.06
C PHE A 264 -7.78 28.52 -5.73
N ASP A 265 -6.87 28.02 -6.56
CA ASP A 265 -5.41 28.20 -6.42
C ASP A 265 -4.93 29.65 -6.69
N ARG A 266 -5.81 30.54 -7.15
CA ARG A 266 -5.50 31.97 -7.37
C ARG A 266 -5.87 32.88 -6.19
N TYR A 267 -6.60 32.36 -5.20
CA TYR A 267 -7.08 33.13 -4.05
C TYR A 267 -6.53 32.64 -2.70
N PHE A 268 -5.69 31.61 -2.70
CA PHE A 268 -4.94 31.09 -1.56
C PHE A 268 -3.46 30.93 -1.95
#